data_AF-A0A7C5WLG7-F1
#
_entry.id   AF-A0A7C5WLG7-F1
#
_cell.length_a   1.000
_cell.length_b   1.000
_cell.length_c   1.000
_cell.angle_alpha   90.00
_cell.angle_beta   90.00
_cell.angle_gamma   90.00
#
_symmetry.space_group_name_H-M   'P 1'
#
loop_
_entity.id
_entity.type
_entity.pdbx_description
1 polymer ?
#
loop_
_entity_poly.entity_id
_entity_poly.type
_entity_poly.pdbx_seq_one_letter_code
_entity_poly.pdbx_strand_id
1 'polypeptide(L)'
;PEAWAKNVVSVGGVQGRGTLDRADDTWGGVASTGPALDGRVKPDLVLFNDGIWTPNDTGNTDHHIFTGTSAATPAVAGHFGIMIEMFGAGLFSQPAEAGQSLLQAESQSEGQGALPSPRISTAKALMINSARPYDFTSAADDLGRFRQGWGTPDLRRLRDNAPLTFVLDSSQPIEQGESWGGVFNVAQGQPDLRVTLVYNDPAALPMAVSAIVNDLDLRLTSPSGVIYHGNAGLIDGPWSVAGGASDRVNTVENVFVNQPEPGPWLIDVRAYRVNEDADASTPEFDVPFSLVASGGTLTASPTLVPLGEIPAEIPANMPVSFEFRAVGFTPDGDGEVILDSLAGPATAPLVWTGGDRFSVTFNGLPCGSISGLRFSAATPGGSEASYPPGPGESVAVAITKTAVLMPTGSWQTDASAGLTMGGWVQGTPAGGGLRFDPPVDADGDGVCWLTDNRAGTSDVSGGAAVLTSPVFDLGDAPGATLEYDLWLACDNAGTSAEDKLAVEFSADGGQTWTPLRTERSTFRWVHREIDLSQALLPGASVRFRFTVADDPDDSVTEAAIDGLAVRVDTCVPCPADFDGDGDTDLTDVNLFATAFQMLDPAADLDLDGDVDLADLFLFLLSFDLGC
;
A
#
# COMPACT_ATOMS: atom_id res chain seq x y z
N PRO A 1 -45.94 -7.48 -9.68
CA PRO A 1 -46.14 -6.69 -8.44
C PRO A 1 -45.35 -5.39 -8.50
N GLU A 2 -45.97 -4.25 -8.20
CA GLU A 2 -45.35 -2.91 -8.18
C GLU A 2 -44.26 -2.81 -7.10
N ALA A 3 -44.38 -3.59 -6.02
CA ALA A 3 -43.36 -3.73 -4.99
C ALA A 3 -42.01 -4.26 -5.53
N TRP A 4 -42.00 -4.87 -6.72
CA TRP A 4 -40.78 -5.33 -7.40
C TRP A 4 -40.22 -4.34 -8.43
N ALA A 5 -40.81 -3.15 -8.59
CA ALA A 5 -40.25 -2.12 -9.46
C ALA A 5 -38.80 -1.79 -9.03
N LYS A 6 -37.90 -1.60 -10.00
CA LYS A 6 -36.46 -1.37 -9.76
C LYS A 6 -36.24 -0.04 -9.03
N ASN A 7 -36.87 1.01 -9.54
CA ASN A 7 -36.59 2.41 -9.18
C ASN A 7 -37.41 2.91 -7.97
N VAL A 8 -38.27 2.08 -7.38
CA VAL A 8 -38.99 2.43 -6.14
C VAL A 8 -38.21 1.98 -4.91
N VAL A 9 -38.56 2.58 -3.77
CA VAL A 9 -38.23 2.05 -2.44
C VAL A 9 -39.38 1.16 -1.98
N SER A 10 -39.17 -0.15 -2.01
CA SER A 10 -40.08 -1.15 -1.47
C SER A 10 -39.87 -1.27 0.04
N VAL A 11 -40.96 -1.20 0.80
CA VAL A 11 -40.92 -1.28 2.27
C VAL A 11 -41.62 -2.55 2.74
N GLY A 12 -40.88 -3.40 3.46
CA GLY A 12 -41.41 -4.57 4.14
C GLY A 12 -41.85 -4.26 5.58
N GLY A 13 -42.14 -5.32 6.33
CA GLY A 13 -42.66 -5.19 7.69
C GLY A 13 -42.01 -6.17 8.65
N VAL A 14 -41.69 -5.65 9.83
CA VAL A 14 -41.19 -6.42 10.97
C VAL A 14 -42.14 -6.20 12.14
N GLN A 15 -42.38 -7.22 12.95
CA GLN A 15 -43.13 -7.12 14.19
C GLN A 15 -42.19 -6.69 15.30
N GLY A 16 -42.40 -5.48 15.85
CA GLY A 16 -41.61 -4.92 16.94
C GLY A 16 -42.17 -5.18 18.34
N ARG A 17 -43.35 -5.81 18.45
CA ARG A 17 -44.01 -6.21 19.71
C ARG A 17 -44.20 -5.08 20.73
N GLY A 18 -44.09 -3.83 20.29
CA GLY A 18 -44.16 -2.65 21.14
C GLY A 18 -42.98 -2.49 22.10
N THR A 19 -41.83 -3.12 21.82
CA THR A 19 -40.61 -3.00 22.63
C THR A 19 -39.55 -2.14 21.92
N LEU A 20 -38.49 -1.76 22.65
CA LEU A 20 -37.29 -1.14 22.06
C LEU A 20 -36.19 -2.17 21.77
N ASP A 21 -36.38 -3.42 22.20
CA ASP A 21 -35.39 -4.47 22.05
C ASP A 21 -35.52 -5.10 20.66
N ARG A 22 -34.50 -4.94 19.82
CA ARG A 22 -34.54 -5.51 18.47
C ARG A 22 -34.35 -7.03 18.46
N ALA A 23 -33.97 -7.64 19.59
CA ALA A 23 -33.74 -9.08 19.66
C ALA A 23 -35.04 -9.90 19.67
N ASP A 24 -36.18 -9.30 20.01
CA ASP A 24 -37.50 -9.95 19.97
C ASP A 24 -38.32 -9.60 18.72
N ASP A 25 -37.77 -8.75 17.85
CA ASP A 25 -38.32 -8.41 16.55
C ASP A 25 -38.33 -9.65 15.63
N THR A 26 -39.37 -9.77 14.81
CA THR A 26 -39.53 -10.93 13.90
C THR A 26 -40.29 -10.53 12.64
N TRP A 27 -39.97 -11.18 11.51
CA TRP A 27 -40.83 -11.09 10.32
C TRP A 27 -42.18 -11.76 10.58
N GLY A 28 -42.21 -12.85 11.34
CA GLY A 28 -43.43 -13.46 11.88
C GLY A 28 -44.42 -13.99 10.84
N GLY A 29 -44.03 -14.10 9.56
CA GLY A 29 -44.90 -14.58 8.49
C GLY A 29 -45.95 -13.58 8.00
N VAL A 30 -45.91 -12.30 8.43
CA VAL A 30 -47.02 -11.35 8.22
C VAL A 30 -46.81 -10.33 7.10
N ALA A 31 -45.58 -10.15 6.63
CA ALA A 31 -45.27 -9.22 5.54
C ALA A 31 -44.85 -9.96 4.27
N SER A 32 -45.08 -9.35 3.11
CA SER A 32 -44.52 -9.86 1.86
C SER A 32 -42.99 -9.83 1.90
N THR A 33 -42.36 -10.81 1.25
CA THR A 33 -40.91 -10.96 1.18
C THR A 33 -40.44 -10.97 -0.27
N GLY A 34 -39.15 -10.78 -0.47
CA GLY A 34 -38.49 -11.16 -1.70
C GLY A 34 -38.10 -12.65 -1.73
N PRO A 35 -37.18 -13.00 -2.64
CA PRO A 35 -36.70 -12.14 -3.73
C PRO A 35 -37.85 -11.73 -4.67
N ALA A 36 -37.61 -10.71 -5.50
CA ALA A 36 -38.45 -10.54 -6.69
C ALA A 36 -38.35 -11.80 -7.57
N LEU A 37 -39.29 -12.01 -8.50
CA LEU A 37 -39.32 -13.22 -9.33
C LEU A 37 -38.00 -13.43 -10.11
N ASP A 38 -37.31 -12.36 -10.46
CA ASP A 38 -36.02 -12.33 -11.16
C ASP A 38 -34.81 -12.36 -10.21
N GLY A 39 -35.00 -12.62 -8.91
CA GLY A 39 -33.93 -12.81 -7.94
C GLY A 39 -33.51 -11.55 -7.17
N ARG A 40 -34.01 -10.37 -7.55
CA ARG A 40 -33.62 -9.10 -6.89
C ARG A 40 -33.98 -9.06 -5.41
N VAL A 41 -33.14 -8.39 -4.64
CA VAL A 41 -33.38 -8.09 -3.22
C VAL A 41 -34.57 -7.14 -3.11
N LYS A 42 -35.66 -7.65 -2.54
CA LYS A 42 -36.82 -6.89 -2.07
C LYS A 42 -37.26 -7.44 -0.71
N PRO A 43 -37.84 -6.64 0.19
CA PRO A 43 -37.96 -5.17 0.13
C PRO A 43 -36.59 -4.46 0.13
N ASP A 44 -36.55 -3.15 -0.10
CA ASP A 44 -35.32 -2.37 0.03
C ASP A 44 -35.07 -2.01 1.51
N LEU A 45 -36.12 -1.63 2.24
CA LEU A 45 -36.06 -1.25 3.66
C LEU A 45 -37.21 -1.91 4.42
N VAL A 46 -37.12 -1.95 5.75
CA VAL A 46 -38.22 -2.39 6.61
C VAL A 46 -38.46 -1.44 7.77
N LEU A 47 -39.66 -1.49 8.31
CA LEU A 47 -39.98 -0.88 9.59
C LEU A 47 -41.08 -1.68 10.29
N PHE A 48 -41.41 -1.28 11.52
CA PHE A 48 -42.48 -1.89 12.29
C PHE A 48 -43.79 -1.88 11.52
N ASN A 49 -44.48 -3.02 11.56
CA ASN A 49 -45.77 -3.19 10.90
C ASN A 49 -46.89 -3.55 11.87
N ASP A 50 -46.64 -3.64 13.18
CA ASP A 50 -47.60 -4.05 14.20
C ASP A 50 -47.83 -2.96 15.25
N GLY A 51 -49.09 -2.79 15.68
CA GLY A 51 -49.40 -1.96 16.85
C GLY A 51 -49.17 -0.45 16.67
N ILE A 52 -49.15 0.07 15.44
CA ILE A 52 -48.86 1.49 15.18
C ILE A 52 -50.12 2.33 15.43
N TRP A 53 -50.04 3.26 16.37
CA TRP A 53 -51.09 4.26 16.57
C TRP A 53 -51.02 5.33 15.48
N THR A 54 -52.10 5.49 14.72
CA THR A 54 -52.22 6.47 13.64
C THR A 54 -53.45 7.35 13.84
N PRO A 55 -53.47 8.58 13.28
CA PRO A 55 -54.65 9.44 13.32
C PRO A 55 -55.87 8.70 12.76
N ASN A 56 -57.02 8.90 13.38
CA ASN A 56 -58.28 8.32 12.92
C ASN A 56 -59.17 9.39 12.28
N ASP A 57 -59.95 9.02 11.26
CA ASP A 57 -60.84 9.94 10.54
C ASP A 57 -62.09 10.33 11.35
N THR A 58 -62.25 9.73 12.53
CA THR A 58 -63.44 9.86 13.38
C THR A 58 -63.37 11.06 14.34
N GLY A 59 -62.20 11.72 14.45
CA GLY A 59 -62.09 13.02 15.14
C GLY A 59 -60.65 13.51 15.36
N ASN A 60 -60.47 14.81 15.61
CA ASN A 60 -59.16 15.48 15.74
C ASN A 60 -58.32 15.09 16.97
N THR A 61 -58.85 14.25 17.85
CA THR A 61 -58.14 13.72 19.04
C THR A 61 -58.11 12.20 19.03
N ASP A 62 -58.63 11.58 17.97
CA ASP A 62 -58.81 10.15 17.88
C ASP A 62 -57.66 9.48 17.14
N HIS A 63 -57.29 8.29 17.61
CA HIS A 63 -56.25 7.47 17.03
C HIS A 63 -56.71 6.02 17.01
N HIS A 64 -56.29 5.25 16.00
CA HIS A 64 -56.56 3.83 15.94
C HIS A 64 -55.27 3.05 15.71
N ILE A 65 -55.29 1.77 16.04
CA ILE A 65 -54.17 0.87 15.78
C ILE A 65 -54.25 0.40 14.33
N PHE A 66 -53.20 0.70 13.57
CA PHE A 66 -53.01 0.28 12.19
C PHE A 66 -51.82 -0.69 12.10
N THR A 67 -51.89 -1.65 11.18
CA THR A 67 -50.95 -2.76 11.07
C THR A 67 -50.82 -3.19 9.60
N GLY A 68 -49.67 -3.75 9.24
CA GLY A 68 -49.31 -4.15 7.88
C GLY A 68 -48.21 -3.28 7.29
N THR A 69 -47.65 -3.70 6.16
CA THR A 69 -46.66 -2.90 5.42
C THR A 69 -47.21 -1.52 5.01
N SER A 70 -48.55 -1.40 4.90
CA SER A 70 -49.24 -0.12 4.74
C SER A 70 -49.02 0.87 5.89
N ALA A 71 -48.70 0.40 7.10
CA ALA A 71 -48.31 1.25 8.23
C ALA A 71 -46.80 1.56 8.22
N ALA A 72 -45.96 0.59 7.82
CA ALA A 72 -44.52 0.75 7.72
C ALA A 72 -44.11 1.74 6.61
N THR A 73 -44.71 1.65 5.41
CA THR A 73 -44.39 2.49 4.25
C THR A 73 -44.47 4.00 4.52
N PRO A 74 -45.58 4.57 5.05
CA PRO A 74 -45.65 6.00 5.34
C PRO A 74 -44.69 6.43 6.45
N ALA A 75 -44.40 5.56 7.41
CA ALA A 75 -43.41 5.85 8.43
C ALA A 75 -41.99 5.95 7.83
N VAL A 76 -41.61 5.03 6.93
CA VAL A 76 -40.36 5.14 6.15
C VAL A 76 -40.37 6.39 5.27
N ALA A 77 -41.49 6.74 4.63
CA ALA A 77 -41.60 7.98 3.87
C ALA A 77 -41.34 9.24 4.72
N GLY A 78 -41.78 9.25 5.99
CA GLY A 78 -41.42 10.29 6.95
C GLY A 78 -39.91 10.37 7.22
N HIS A 79 -39.20 9.24 7.23
CA HIS A 79 -37.74 9.23 7.35
C HIS A 79 -37.07 9.84 6.12
N PHE A 80 -37.57 9.55 4.92
CA PHE A 80 -37.11 10.20 3.69
C PHE A 80 -37.34 11.72 3.74
N GLY A 81 -38.46 12.19 4.30
CA GLY A 81 -38.70 13.62 4.51
C GLY A 81 -37.62 14.29 5.35
N ILE A 82 -37.21 13.67 6.46
CA ILE A 82 -36.12 14.18 7.31
C ILE A 82 -34.77 14.11 6.59
N MET A 83 -34.49 13.04 5.84
CA MET A 83 -33.27 12.93 5.04
C MET A 83 -33.19 14.02 3.98
N ILE A 84 -34.29 14.35 3.29
CA ILE A 84 -34.36 15.44 2.31
C ILE A 84 -34.07 16.78 2.98
N GLU A 85 -34.58 17.02 4.19
CA GLU A 85 -34.26 18.21 4.98
C GLU A 85 -32.77 18.28 5.32
N MET A 86 -32.17 17.16 5.76
CA MET A 86 -30.73 17.06 6.04
C MET A 86 -29.88 17.33 4.78
N PHE A 87 -30.26 16.76 3.64
CA PHE A 87 -29.58 16.98 2.37
C PHE A 87 -29.66 18.45 1.94
N GLY A 88 -30.86 19.02 1.97
CA GLY A 88 -31.11 20.40 1.62
C GLY A 88 -30.45 21.42 2.56
N ALA A 89 -30.19 21.04 3.81
CA ALA A 89 -29.39 21.80 4.76
C ALA A 89 -27.87 21.68 4.55
N GLY A 90 -27.42 20.90 3.55
CA GLY A 90 -26.02 20.78 3.17
C GLY A 90 -25.18 19.88 4.08
N LEU A 91 -25.79 18.95 4.82
CA LEU A 91 -25.06 18.07 5.75
C LEU A 91 -24.03 17.16 5.05
N PHE A 92 -24.25 16.84 3.77
CA PHE A 92 -23.38 15.96 2.98
C PHE A 92 -22.45 16.73 2.03
N SER A 93 -22.38 18.06 2.17
CA SER A 93 -21.47 18.90 1.41
C SER A 93 -20.05 18.78 1.94
N GLN A 94 -19.18 18.09 1.20
CA GLN A 94 -17.75 18.06 1.51
C GLN A 94 -17.11 19.41 1.14
N PRO A 95 -16.09 19.89 1.89
CA PRO A 95 -15.33 21.08 1.51
C PRO A 95 -14.61 20.81 0.19
N ALA A 96 -14.86 21.67 -0.80
CA ALA A 96 -14.29 21.53 -2.14
C ALA A 96 -12.80 21.92 -2.16
N GLU A 97 -11.91 20.96 -2.44
CA GLU A 97 -10.58 21.15 -3.06
C GLU A 97 -10.29 19.87 -3.87
N ALA A 98 -9.95 19.83 -5.16
CA ALA A 98 -9.82 20.83 -6.22
C ALA A 98 -10.72 20.41 -7.41
N GLY A 99 -11.55 21.33 -7.90
CA GLY A 99 -12.20 21.19 -9.21
C GLY A 99 -13.60 20.57 -9.28
N GLN A 100 -14.14 19.94 -8.22
CA GLN A 100 -15.50 19.39 -8.26
C GLN A 100 -16.31 19.72 -7.01
N SER A 101 -17.10 20.79 -7.09
CA SER A 101 -18.26 20.96 -6.22
C SER A 101 -19.36 20.01 -6.68
N LEU A 102 -19.36 18.76 -6.22
CA LEU A 102 -20.34 17.73 -6.63
C LEU A 102 -21.79 18.00 -6.16
N LEU A 103 -22.04 19.09 -5.41
CA LEU A 103 -23.38 19.59 -5.09
C LEU A 103 -23.77 20.86 -5.88
N GLN A 104 -23.02 21.26 -6.91
CA GLN A 104 -23.38 22.40 -7.76
C GLN A 104 -24.05 21.96 -9.06
N ALA A 105 -25.35 21.70 -8.97
CA ALA A 105 -26.39 21.93 -10.00
C ALA A 105 -27.67 21.31 -9.41
N GLU A 106 -28.62 22.06 -8.83
CA GLU A 106 -29.77 22.61 -9.55
C GLU A 106 -30.49 23.68 -8.69
N SER A 107 -29.78 24.67 -8.14
CA SER A 107 -30.44 25.77 -7.39
C SER A 107 -31.05 26.87 -8.30
N GLN A 108 -31.22 26.64 -9.60
CA GLN A 108 -31.50 27.70 -10.58
C GLN A 108 -32.81 27.58 -11.34
N SER A 109 -33.84 26.86 -10.88
CA SER A 109 -35.13 26.92 -11.61
C SER A 109 -36.44 26.67 -10.88
N GLU A 110 -36.59 26.83 -9.56
CA GLU A 110 -37.96 26.91 -9.00
C GLU A 110 -38.03 27.59 -7.62
N GLY A 111 -38.53 28.83 -7.59
CA GLY A 111 -39.11 29.48 -6.40
C GLY A 111 -38.17 29.77 -5.21
N GLN A 112 -38.10 31.04 -4.81
CA GLN A 112 -37.47 31.49 -3.57
C GLN A 112 -37.93 30.63 -2.36
N GLY A 113 -37.06 29.75 -1.86
CA GLY A 113 -37.23 29.03 -0.59
C GLY A 113 -37.16 27.49 -0.64
N ALA A 114 -37.05 26.85 -1.80
CA ALA A 114 -36.87 25.39 -1.85
C ALA A 114 -35.43 24.99 -1.49
N LEU A 115 -35.27 24.15 -0.47
CA LEU A 115 -33.99 23.51 -0.20
C LEU A 115 -33.64 22.54 -1.34
N PRO A 116 -32.36 22.38 -1.73
CA PRO A 116 -31.94 21.37 -2.70
C PRO A 116 -32.47 19.99 -2.29
N SER A 117 -33.03 19.24 -3.25
CA SER A 117 -33.52 17.88 -3.01
C SER A 117 -32.64 16.88 -3.75
N PRO A 118 -32.27 15.75 -3.12
CA PRO A 118 -31.46 14.73 -3.77
C PRO A 118 -32.25 14.06 -4.91
N ARG A 119 -31.56 13.55 -5.93
CA ARG A 119 -32.19 12.66 -6.93
C ARG A 119 -32.74 11.41 -6.24
N ILE A 120 -33.77 10.77 -6.84
CA ILE A 120 -34.46 9.64 -6.21
C ILE A 120 -33.53 8.43 -5.93
N SER A 121 -32.54 8.19 -6.80
CA SER A 121 -31.52 7.16 -6.63
C SER A 121 -30.59 7.49 -5.45
N THR A 122 -30.24 8.77 -5.28
CA THR A 122 -29.41 9.28 -4.17
C THR A 122 -30.15 9.17 -2.84
N ALA A 123 -31.42 9.58 -2.81
CA ALA A 123 -32.29 9.40 -1.65
C ALA A 123 -32.35 7.93 -1.21
N LYS A 124 -32.51 7.01 -2.17
CA LYS A 124 -32.51 5.57 -1.92
C LYS A 124 -31.15 5.09 -1.42
N ALA A 125 -30.04 5.52 -2.03
CA ALA A 125 -28.69 5.16 -1.64
C ALA A 125 -28.34 5.62 -0.22
N LEU A 126 -28.66 6.87 0.15
CA LEU A 126 -28.43 7.41 1.50
C LEU A 126 -29.15 6.59 2.57
N MET A 127 -30.41 6.27 2.32
CA MET A 127 -31.25 5.55 3.27
C MET A 127 -30.84 4.07 3.40
N ILE A 128 -30.33 3.45 2.33
CA ILE A 128 -29.78 2.09 2.35
C ILE A 128 -28.41 2.05 3.03
N ASN A 129 -27.50 2.97 2.68
CA ASN A 129 -26.14 3.03 3.22
C ASN A 129 -26.15 3.22 4.75
N SER A 130 -27.05 4.09 5.23
CA SER A 130 -27.25 4.35 6.65
C SER A 130 -28.17 3.34 7.35
N ALA A 131 -28.82 2.41 6.64
CA ALA A 131 -29.76 1.48 7.26
C ALA A 131 -29.09 0.61 8.33
N ARG A 132 -29.86 0.28 9.36
CA ARG A 132 -29.46 -0.61 10.44
C ARG A 132 -30.01 -2.02 10.19
N PRO A 133 -29.19 -2.97 9.71
CA PRO A 133 -29.65 -4.35 9.53
C PRO A 133 -30.00 -4.99 10.88
N TYR A 134 -30.84 -6.01 10.85
CA TYR A 134 -30.92 -7.04 11.87
C TYR A 134 -29.80 -8.05 11.66
N ASP A 135 -29.35 -8.70 12.73
CA ASP A 135 -28.35 -9.77 12.62
C ASP A 135 -28.95 -11.01 11.96
N PHE A 136 -28.21 -11.60 11.02
CA PHE A 136 -28.56 -12.84 10.34
C PHE A 136 -27.30 -13.48 9.75
N THR A 137 -27.37 -14.78 9.49
CA THR A 137 -26.26 -15.59 8.95
C THR A 137 -26.66 -16.44 7.74
N SER A 138 -27.93 -16.35 7.33
CA SER A 138 -28.42 -16.97 6.10
C SER A 138 -29.61 -16.21 5.53
N ALA A 139 -29.78 -16.23 4.21
CA ALA A 139 -31.01 -15.78 3.57
C ALA A 139 -32.27 -16.51 4.07
N ALA A 140 -32.14 -17.69 4.67
CA ALA A 140 -33.25 -18.47 5.22
C ALA A 140 -33.74 -18.01 6.59
N ASP A 141 -32.95 -17.19 7.31
CA ASP A 141 -33.30 -16.70 8.64
C ASP A 141 -34.60 -15.88 8.60
N ASP A 142 -35.30 -15.79 9.75
CA ASP A 142 -36.58 -15.07 9.87
C ASP A 142 -36.45 -13.61 9.43
N LEU A 143 -35.35 -12.97 9.83
CA LEU A 143 -34.93 -11.65 9.37
C LEU A 143 -33.76 -11.75 8.38
N GLY A 144 -33.75 -12.75 7.50
CA GLY A 144 -32.79 -12.85 6.40
C GLY A 144 -32.97 -11.74 5.36
N ARG A 145 -31.99 -11.56 4.45
CA ARG A 145 -31.92 -10.45 3.47
C ARG A 145 -33.24 -10.19 2.72
N PHE A 146 -33.96 -11.23 2.30
CA PHE A 146 -35.22 -11.10 1.55
C PHE A 146 -36.46 -10.75 2.42
N ARG A 147 -36.34 -10.71 3.75
CA ARG A 147 -37.38 -10.21 4.66
C ARG A 147 -37.08 -8.79 5.11
N GLN A 148 -35.84 -8.53 5.51
CA GLN A 148 -35.44 -7.23 6.07
C GLN A 148 -34.90 -6.23 5.04
N GLY A 149 -34.64 -6.66 3.80
CA GLY A 149 -33.96 -5.82 2.83
C GLY A 149 -32.60 -5.37 3.35
N TRP A 150 -32.30 -4.09 3.22
CA TRP A 150 -31.07 -3.48 3.75
C TRP A 150 -31.15 -3.08 5.23
N GLY A 151 -32.31 -3.27 5.86
CA GLY A 151 -32.54 -3.02 7.29
C GLY A 151 -33.55 -1.89 7.55
N THR A 152 -33.54 -1.39 8.78
CA THR A 152 -34.40 -0.27 9.20
C THR A 152 -33.70 1.06 8.92
N PRO A 153 -34.40 2.11 8.45
CA PRO A 153 -33.87 3.47 8.40
C PRO A 153 -33.21 3.92 9.71
N ASP A 154 -32.01 4.51 9.64
CA ASP A 154 -31.32 5.06 10.81
C ASP A 154 -30.84 6.50 10.54
N LEU A 155 -31.73 7.45 10.83
CA LEU A 155 -31.45 8.88 10.63
C LEU A 155 -30.39 9.42 11.58
N ARG A 156 -30.16 8.76 12.73
CA ARG A 156 -29.10 9.15 13.65
C ARG A 156 -27.75 8.81 13.05
N ARG A 157 -27.57 7.57 12.59
CA ARG A 157 -26.35 7.16 11.86
C ARG A 157 -26.13 8.04 10.65
N LEU A 158 -27.17 8.28 9.85
CA LEU A 158 -27.08 9.14 8.66
C LEU A 158 -26.54 10.54 8.99
N ARG A 159 -27.08 11.18 10.04
CA ARG A 159 -26.64 12.51 10.49
C ARG A 159 -25.23 12.48 11.08
N ASP A 160 -24.96 11.53 11.98
CA ASP A 160 -23.71 11.48 12.73
C ASP A 160 -22.52 11.15 11.80
N ASN A 161 -22.73 10.37 10.74
CA ASN A 161 -21.72 10.05 9.72
C ASN A 161 -21.66 11.06 8.56
N ALA A 162 -22.52 12.08 8.51
CA ALA A 162 -22.58 13.01 7.38
C ALA A 162 -21.22 13.65 7.02
N PRO A 163 -20.36 14.07 7.99
CA PRO A 163 -19.03 14.59 7.68
C PRO A 163 -18.09 13.58 7.02
N LEU A 164 -18.32 12.29 7.24
CA LEU A 164 -17.55 11.16 6.70
C LEU A 164 -18.33 10.43 5.59
N THR A 165 -19.24 11.13 4.93
CA THR A 165 -20.06 10.59 3.86
C THR A 165 -19.83 11.39 2.58
N PHE A 166 -19.37 10.70 1.55
CA PHE A 166 -19.32 11.18 0.18
C PHE A 166 -20.64 10.85 -0.54
N VAL A 167 -21.15 11.80 -1.32
CA VAL A 167 -22.38 11.64 -2.10
C VAL A 167 -22.14 12.11 -3.53
N LEU A 168 -22.37 11.22 -4.48
CA LEU A 168 -22.51 11.53 -5.89
C LEU A 168 -24.00 11.54 -6.24
N ASP A 169 -24.55 12.70 -6.56
CA ASP A 169 -25.99 12.89 -6.78
C ASP A 169 -26.42 12.70 -8.24
N SER A 170 -26.09 11.54 -8.83
CA SER A 170 -26.51 11.22 -10.21
C SER A 170 -26.09 12.26 -11.25
N SER A 171 -24.99 12.96 -10.99
CA SER A 171 -24.47 14.07 -11.79
C SER A 171 -23.43 13.63 -12.82
N GLN A 172 -23.04 12.36 -12.82
CA GLN A 172 -22.01 11.80 -13.70
C GLN A 172 -22.62 10.59 -14.44
N PRO A 173 -23.25 10.82 -15.60
CA PRO A 173 -23.63 9.72 -16.47
C PRO A 173 -22.40 8.95 -16.96
N ILE A 174 -22.53 7.65 -17.17
CA ILE A 174 -21.50 6.79 -17.75
C ILE A 174 -22.05 6.02 -18.94
N GLU A 175 -21.29 6.01 -20.03
CA GLU A 175 -21.60 5.25 -21.24
C GLU A 175 -21.09 3.81 -21.15
N GLN A 176 -21.48 2.97 -22.13
CA GLN A 176 -21.03 1.58 -22.24
C GLN A 176 -19.51 1.45 -22.13
N GLY A 177 -19.05 0.68 -21.15
CA GLY A 177 -17.63 0.39 -20.93
C GLY A 177 -16.88 1.44 -20.12
N GLU A 178 -17.49 2.61 -19.88
CA GLU A 178 -16.92 3.66 -19.03
C GLU A 178 -16.93 3.29 -17.54
N SER A 179 -16.11 4.00 -16.78
CA SER A 179 -16.02 3.87 -15.34
C SER A 179 -15.93 5.22 -14.64
N TRP A 180 -16.39 5.25 -13.40
CA TRP A 180 -16.20 6.31 -12.43
C TRP A 180 -15.57 5.73 -11.17
N GLY A 181 -14.71 6.47 -10.48
CA GLY A 181 -13.97 5.91 -9.36
C GLY A 181 -12.90 6.84 -8.83
N GLY A 182 -12.40 6.51 -7.65
CA GLY A 182 -11.42 7.35 -6.96
C GLY A 182 -10.87 6.73 -5.68
N VAL A 183 -10.05 7.50 -4.98
CA VAL A 183 -9.46 7.14 -3.68
C VAL A 183 -10.37 7.65 -2.56
N PHE A 184 -10.82 6.73 -1.72
CA PHE A 184 -11.61 6.98 -0.54
C PHE A 184 -10.79 6.64 0.70
N ASN A 185 -10.44 7.64 1.50
CA ASN A 185 -9.49 7.48 2.59
C ASN A 185 -10.22 7.16 3.90
N VAL A 186 -9.88 6.01 4.50
CA VAL A 186 -10.48 5.53 5.75
C VAL A 186 -9.51 5.78 6.91
N ALA A 187 -9.97 6.48 7.94
CA ALA A 187 -9.16 6.76 9.12
C ALA A 187 -9.01 5.51 10.02
N GLN A 188 -8.00 5.51 10.89
CA GLN A 188 -7.82 4.44 11.87
C GLN A 188 -9.01 4.32 12.82
N GLY A 189 -9.47 3.08 13.04
CA GLY A 189 -10.52 2.77 14.00
C GLY A 189 -11.95 3.06 13.53
N GLN A 190 -12.17 3.29 12.23
CA GLN A 190 -13.52 3.40 11.69
C GLN A 190 -14.30 2.09 11.93
N PRO A 191 -15.56 2.15 12.41
CA PRO A 191 -16.31 0.95 12.77
C PRO A 191 -16.74 0.15 11.54
N ASP A 192 -17.08 0.83 10.45
CA ASP A 192 -17.41 0.23 9.16
C ASP A 192 -17.12 1.19 7.99
N LEU A 193 -16.90 0.61 6.82
CA LEU A 193 -16.91 1.29 5.52
C LEU A 193 -18.12 0.79 4.76
N ARG A 194 -18.95 1.69 4.23
CA ARG A 194 -20.13 1.32 3.44
C ARG A 194 -20.19 2.11 2.15
N VAL A 195 -20.25 1.40 1.02
CA VAL A 195 -20.45 2.01 -0.30
C VAL A 195 -21.71 1.43 -0.94
N THR A 196 -22.60 2.31 -1.38
CA THR A 196 -23.91 1.95 -1.94
C THR A 196 -24.08 2.64 -3.29
N LEU A 197 -24.13 1.84 -4.34
CA LEU A 197 -24.45 2.23 -5.72
C LEU A 197 -25.94 2.03 -5.97
N VAL A 198 -26.61 3.04 -6.53
CA VAL A 198 -28.01 2.95 -6.98
C VAL A 198 -28.16 3.70 -8.30
N TYR A 199 -28.78 3.08 -9.29
CA TYR A 199 -29.11 3.74 -10.56
C TYR A 199 -30.58 3.51 -10.94
N ASN A 200 -31.13 4.45 -11.68
CA ASN A 200 -32.48 4.33 -12.23
C ASN A 200 -32.39 3.56 -13.54
N ASP A 201 -32.97 2.38 -13.58
CA ASP A 201 -32.85 1.50 -14.74
C ASP A 201 -34.14 1.58 -15.59
N PRO A 202 -34.07 1.68 -16.94
CA PRO A 202 -35.24 1.75 -17.81
C PRO A 202 -36.26 0.62 -17.58
N ALA A 203 -37.51 0.84 -17.97
CA ALA A 203 -38.55 -0.16 -17.72
C ALA A 203 -38.27 -1.45 -18.50
N ALA A 204 -38.21 -2.58 -17.80
CA ALA A 204 -38.05 -3.88 -18.44
C ALA A 204 -39.29 -4.24 -19.27
N LEU A 205 -39.11 -5.11 -20.26
CA LEU A 205 -40.25 -5.73 -20.94
C LEU A 205 -41.12 -6.53 -19.94
N PRO A 206 -42.46 -6.51 -20.07
CA PRO A 206 -43.32 -7.35 -19.26
C PRO A 206 -42.91 -8.82 -19.35
N MET A 207 -42.83 -9.50 -18.20
CA MET A 207 -42.45 -10.93 -18.10
C MET A 207 -41.01 -11.26 -18.51
N ALA A 208 -40.10 -10.28 -18.57
CA ALA A 208 -38.68 -10.55 -18.78
C ALA A 208 -38.12 -11.46 -17.66
N VAL A 209 -37.26 -12.42 -18.04
CA VAL A 209 -36.63 -13.34 -17.08
C VAL A 209 -35.67 -12.60 -16.15
N SER A 210 -35.02 -11.56 -16.66
CA SER A 210 -34.26 -10.57 -15.87
C SER A 210 -34.92 -9.22 -16.09
N ALA A 211 -35.21 -8.50 -15.01
CA ALA A 211 -35.78 -7.16 -15.15
C ALA A 211 -34.70 -6.09 -15.34
N ILE A 212 -33.42 -6.33 -15.07
CA ILE A 212 -32.39 -5.30 -15.31
C ILE A 212 -32.20 -5.08 -16.82
N VAL A 213 -32.12 -3.82 -17.24
CA VAL A 213 -31.85 -3.44 -18.64
C VAL A 213 -30.39 -3.04 -18.75
N ASN A 214 -29.97 -2.12 -17.90
CA ASN A 214 -28.59 -1.69 -17.70
C ASN A 214 -27.97 -2.37 -16.47
N ASP A 215 -26.66 -2.55 -16.52
CA ASP A 215 -25.86 -3.37 -15.61
C ASP A 215 -24.60 -2.55 -15.24
N LEU A 216 -24.59 -2.02 -14.03
CA LEU A 216 -23.45 -1.27 -13.48
C LEU A 216 -22.83 -2.07 -12.34
N ASP A 217 -21.50 -2.19 -12.35
CA ASP A 217 -20.74 -2.96 -11.36
C ASP A 217 -20.11 -2.03 -10.32
N LEU A 218 -20.27 -2.32 -9.03
CA LEU A 218 -19.49 -1.74 -7.95
C LEU A 218 -18.33 -2.67 -7.57
N ARG A 219 -17.13 -2.09 -7.46
CA ARG A 219 -15.93 -2.77 -6.96
C ARG A 219 -15.18 -1.88 -5.99
N LEU A 220 -14.77 -2.46 -4.86
CA LEU A 220 -13.83 -1.85 -3.93
C LEU A 220 -12.51 -2.63 -3.90
N THR A 221 -11.40 -1.93 -3.67
CA THR A 221 -10.09 -2.53 -3.40
C THR A 221 -9.54 -1.94 -2.10
N SER A 222 -9.16 -2.78 -1.12
CA SER A 222 -8.58 -2.35 0.16
C SER A 222 -7.15 -1.83 -0.03
N PRO A 223 -6.59 -1.12 0.97
CA PRO A 223 -5.17 -0.73 0.97
C PRO A 223 -4.23 -1.93 0.77
N SER A 224 -4.54 -3.08 1.38
CA SER A 224 -3.80 -4.33 1.18
C SER A 224 -4.09 -5.07 -0.14
N GLY A 225 -4.86 -4.49 -1.06
CA GLY A 225 -5.18 -5.08 -2.38
C GLY A 225 -6.33 -6.10 -2.40
N VAL A 226 -7.09 -6.25 -1.31
CA VAL A 226 -8.24 -7.18 -1.27
C VAL A 226 -9.42 -6.58 -2.04
N ILE A 227 -9.98 -7.34 -2.97
CA ILE A 227 -11.09 -6.91 -3.82
C ILE A 227 -12.43 -7.32 -3.21
N TYR A 228 -13.43 -6.42 -3.29
CA TYR A 228 -14.82 -6.67 -2.92
C TYR A 228 -15.74 -6.28 -4.09
N HIS A 229 -16.58 -7.20 -4.53
CA HIS A 229 -17.62 -6.92 -5.53
C HIS A 229 -18.94 -6.54 -4.87
N GLY A 230 -19.75 -5.73 -5.55
CA GLY A 230 -21.08 -5.35 -5.10
C GLY A 230 -21.93 -6.57 -4.74
N ASN A 231 -22.57 -6.49 -3.58
CA ASN A 231 -23.43 -7.51 -2.98
C ASN A 231 -22.78 -8.88 -2.69
N ALA A 232 -21.47 -9.04 -2.89
CA ALA A 232 -20.77 -10.29 -2.60
C ALA A 232 -20.92 -10.68 -1.11
N GLY A 233 -21.56 -11.83 -0.85
CA GLY A 233 -21.82 -12.35 0.51
C GLY A 233 -23.02 -11.71 1.23
N LEU A 234 -23.59 -10.62 0.71
CA LEU A 234 -24.63 -9.85 1.41
C LEU A 234 -26.02 -10.51 1.39
N ILE A 235 -26.20 -11.60 0.63
CA ILE A 235 -27.41 -12.43 0.70
C ILE A 235 -27.46 -13.25 1.99
N ASP A 236 -26.30 -13.69 2.48
CA ASP A 236 -26.18 -14.58 3.64
C ASP A 236 -25.67 -13.87 4.91
N GLY A 237 -25.34 -12.58 4.84
CA GLY A 237 -24.96 -11.82 6.02
C GLY A 237 -25.02 -10.31 5.84
N PRO A 238 -24.79 -9.56 6.93
CA PRO A 238 -24.79 -8.10 6.90
C PRO A 238 -23.51 -7.49 6.32
N TRP A 239 -22.43 -8.27 6.16
CA TRP A 239 -21.12 -7.80 5.73
C TRP A 239 -20.67 -8.48 4.43
N SER A 240 -19.96 -7.72 3.60
CA SER A 240 -19.41 -8.21 2.33
C SER A 240 -18.27 -9.20 2.58
N VAL A 241 -18.14 -10.16 1.66
CA VAL A 241 -17.00 -11.09 1.63
C VAL A 241 -16.03 -10.68 0.53
N ALA A 242 -14.74 -10.94 0.75
CA ALA A 242 -13.70 -10.69 -0.24
C ALA A 242 -13.90 -11.57 -1.48
N GLY A 243 -13.56 -11.04 -2.65
CA GLY A 243 -13.76 -11.67 -3.95
C GLY A 243 -15.24 -11.71 -4.35
N GLY A 244 -15.69 -12.87 -4.84
CA GLY A 244 -17.00 -13.04 -5.43
C GLY A 244 -17.05 -12.67 -6.91
N ALA A 245 -18.26 -12.66 -7.47
CA ALA A 245 -18.53 -12.16 -8.82
C ALA A 245 -19.34 -10.88 -8.70
N SER A 246 -19.24 -10.00 -9.69
CA SER A 246 -20.10 -8.83 -9.79
C SER A 246 -21.59 -9.22 -9.84
N ASP A 247 -22.45 -8.39 -9.26
CA ASP A 247 -23.90 -8.62 -9.24
C ASP A 247 -24.49 -8.38 -10.64
N ARG A 248 -25.41 -9.23 -11.07
CA ARG A 248 -26.01 -9.20 -12.42
C ARG A 248 -27.54 -9.14 -12.37
N VAL A 249 -28.06 -8.80 -11.21
CA VAL A 249 -29.46 -8.94 -10.85
C VAL A 249 -29.99 -7.63 -10.27
N ASN A 250 -29.23 -6.94 -9.43
CA ASN A 250 -29.73 -5.79 -8.67
C ASN A 250 -29.29 -4.44 -9.25
N THR A 251 -30.20 -3.46 -9.25
CA THR A 251 -29.87 -2.04 -9.53
C THR A 251 -29.38 -1.29 -8.28
N VAL A 252 -29.13 -2.04 -7.21
CA VAL A 252 -28.61 -1.58 -5.93
C VAL A 252 -27.48 -2.51 -5.57
N GLU A 253 -26.25 -1.99 -5.57
CA GLU A 253 -25.07 -2.74 -5.17
C GLU A 253 -24.47 -2.12 -3.91
N ASN A 254 -24.12 -2.96 -2.94
CA ASN A 254 -23.51 -2.55 -1.69
C ASN A 254 -22.17 -3.26 -1.49
N VAL A 255 -21.20 -2.55 -0.91
CA VAL A 255 -20.04 -3.15 -0.26
C VAL A 255 -19.98 -2.63 1.18
N PHE A 256 -20.13 -3.52 2.15
CA PHE A 256 -20.11 -3.21 3.57
C PHE A 256 -18.98 -3.97 4.26
N VAL A 257 -17.97 -3.26 4.73
CA VAL A 257 -16.79 -3.83 5.40
C VAL A 257 -16.86 -3.47 6.88
N ASN A 258 -16.86 -4.47 7.74
CA ASN A 258 -16.75 -4.28 9.19
C ASN A 258 -15.29 -4.06 9.56
N GLN A 259 -15.01 -3.05 10.40
CA GLN A 259 -13.65 -2.70 10.84
C GLN A 259 -12.65 -2.61 9.67
N PRO A 260 -12.90 -1.71 8.70
CA PRO A 260 -12.05 -1.56 7.52
C PRO A 260 -10.60 -1.24 7.89
N GLU A 261 -9.67 -1.73 7.08
CA GLU A 261 -8.27 -1.32 7.10
C GLU A 261 -8.16 0.21 6.94
N PRO A 262 -7.36 0.91 7.77
CA PRO A 262 -7.09 2.33 7.55
C PRO A 262 -6.24 2.54 6.30
N GLY A 263 -6.50 3.64 5.60
CA GLY A 263 -5.75 4.05 4.42
C GLY A 263 -6.62 4.18 3.17
N PRO A 264 -5.98 4.21 1.99
CA PRO A 264 -6.66 4.47 0.73
C PRO A 264 -7.43 3.24 0.23
N TRP A 265 -8.75 3.34 0.19
CA TRP A 265 -9.61 2.39 -0.51
C TRP A 265 -9.92 2.89 -1.91
N LEU A 266 -9.91 2.01 -2.89
CA LEU A 266 -10.28 2.35 -4.26
C LEU A 266 -11.73 2.00 -4.48
N ILE A 267 -12.52 2.97 -4.94
CA ILE A 267 -13.90 2.75 -5.39
C ILE A 267 -13.93 2.82 -6.90
N ASP A 268 -14.60 1.87 -7.53
CA ASP A 268 -14.72 1.75 -8.98
C ASP A 268 -16.16 1.32 -9.33
N VAL A 269 -16.84 2.12 -10.15
CA VAL A 269 -18.17 1.90 -10.69
C VAL A 269 -18.04 1.80 -12.20
N ARG A 270 -18.44 0.68 -12.79
CA ARG A 270 -18.26 0.44 -14.24
C ARG A 270 -19.58 0.15 -14.93
N ALA A 271 -19.80 0.75 -16.10
CA ALA A 271 -20.91 0.39 -16.96
C ALA A 271 -20.58 -0.90 -17.73
N TYR A 272 -20.93 -2.04 -17.14
CA TYR A 272 -20.72 -3.34 -17.77
C TYR A 272 -21.59 -3.50 -19.02
N ARG A 273 -22.87 -3.12 -18.92
CA ARG A 273 -23.81 -3.14 -20.04
C ARG A 273 -24.81 -2.00 -19.94
N VAL A 274 -24.85 -1.16 -20.97
CA VAL A 274 -25.88 -0.14 -21.23
C VAL A 274 -26.62 -0.61 -22.48
N ASN A 275 -27.91 -0.92 -22.34
CA ASN A 275 -28.78 -1.41 -23.41
C ASN A 275 -29.87 -0.41 -23.79
N GLU A 276 -30.16 0.53 -22.91
CA GLU A 276 -31.11 1.61 -23.12
C GLU A 276 -30.64 2.83 -22.34
N ASP A 277 -30.84 4.02 -22.90
CA ASP A 277 -30.58 5.27 -22.21
C ASP A 277 -31.47 5.40 -20.95
N ALA A 278 -30.86 5.73 -19.82
CA ALA A 278 -31.55 5.92 -18.56
C ALA A 278 -31.95 7.37 -18.28
N ASP A 279 -31.48 8.34 -19.07
CA ASP A 279 -31.82 9.75 -18.97
C ASP A 279 -32.33 10.30 -20.31
N ALA A 280 -33.64 10.15 -20.54
CA ALA A 280 -34.29 10.66 -21.74
C ALA A 280 -34.26 12.20 -21.89
N SER A 281 -33.67 12.94 -20.94
CA SER A 281 -33.42 14.38 -21.08
C SER A 281 -32.19 14.71 -21.93
N THR A 282 -31.30 13.72 -22.12
CA THR A 282 -30.09 13.79 -22.93
C THR A 282 -30.19 12.87 -24.16
N PRO A 283 -29.56 13.21 -25.30
CA PRO A 283 -29.50 12.32 -26.46
C PRO A 283 -28.46 11.19 -26.34
N GLU A 284 -27.53 11.32 -25.40
CA GLU A 284 -26.47 10.35 -25.12
C GLU A 284 -27.06 9.02 -24.61
N PHE A 285 -26.33 7.93 -24.83
CA PHE A 285 -26.77 6.59 -24.45
C PHE A 285 -26.05 6.16 -23.18
N ASP A 286 -26.56 6.64 -22.05
CA ASP A 286 -25.83 6.62 -20.78
C ASP A 286 -26.70 6.20 -19.59
N VAL A 287 -26.04 6.06 -18.43
CA VAL A 287 -26.70 5.76 -17.17
C VAL A 287 -26.21 6.69 -16.06
N PRO A 288 -27.01 7.68 -15.64
CA PRO A 288 -26.76 8.38 -14.40
C PRO A 288 -26.91 7.45 -13.20
N PHE A 289 -25.96 7.52 -12.27
CA PHE A 289 -25.98 6.70 -11.07
C PHE A 289 -25.64 7.53 -9.83
N SER A 290 -26.20 7.11 -8.70
CA SER A 290 -25.90 7.67 -7.40
C SER A 290 -24.97 6.76 -6.63
N LEU A 291 -24.01 7.36 -5.93
CA LEU A 291 -23.08 6.63 -5.08
C LEU A 291 -23.00 7.32 -3.72
N VAL A 292 -23.13 6.52 -2.66
CA VAL A 292 -22.94 6.98 -1.27
C VAL A 292 -21.87 6.13 -0.63
N ALA A 293 -20.79 6.77 -0.19
CA ALA A 293 -19.70 6.12 0.55
C ALA A 293 -19.56 6.74 1.94
N SER A 294 -19.72 5.96 3.01
CA SER A 294 -19.58 6.43 4.39
C SER A 294 -18.48 5.67 5.15
N GLY A 295 -17.85 6.34 6.11
CA GLY A 295 -16.71 5.81 6.89
C GLY A 295 -15.35 6.37 6.46
N GLY A 296 -15.32 7.47 5.69
CA GLY A 296 -14.10 8.09 5.18
C GLY A 296 -14.39 9.33 4.33
N THR A 297 -13.41 9.77 3.55
CA THR A 297 -13.56 10.92 2.64
C THR A 297 -12.96 10.62 1.27
N LEU A 298 -13.62 11.05 0.20
CA LEU A 298 -13.05 10.97 -1.15
C LEU A 298 -11.93 12.00 -1.28
N THR A 299 -10.72 11.57 -1.65
CA THR A 299 -9.53 12.44 -1.76
C THR A 299 -9.10 12.69 -3.19
N ALA A 300 -9.43 11.80 -4.14
CA ALA A 300 -9.11 11.99 -5.55
C ALA A 300 -10.07 11.21 -6.46
N SER A 301 -10.41 11.78 -7.62
CA SER A 301 -11.23 11.15 -8.67
C SER A 301 -11.15 12.04 -9.93
N PRO A 302 -10.83 11.52 -11.12
CA PRO A 302 -10.25 10.19 -11.40
C PRO A 302 -8.78 10.08 -10.95
N THR A 303 -8.20 8.88 -10.98
CA THR A 303 -6.80 8.66 -10.54
C THR A 303 -6.13 7.48 -11.25
N LEU A 304 -4.80 7.41 -11.17
CA LEU A 304 -4.01 6.23 -11.51
C LEU A 304 -3.58 5.51 -10.24
N VAL A 305 -3.54 4.18 -10.29
CA VAL A 305 -3.13 3.34 -9.15
C VAL A 305 -2.08 2.35 -9.61
N PRO A 306 -0.92 2.26 -8.93
CA PRO A 306 0.08 1.26 -9.27
C PRO A 306 -0.40 -0.15 -8.91
N LEU A 307 0.03 -1.15 -9.70
CA LEU A 307 -0.29 -2.58 -9.47
C LEU A 307 0.80 -3.34 -8.73
N GLY A 308 1.88 -2.66 -8.40
CA GLY A 308 2.94 -3.11 -7.52
C GLY A 308 3.44 -1.93 -6.68
N GLU A 309 4.33 -2.21 -5.74
CA GLU A 309 5.03 -1.16 -5.02
C GLU A 309 5.99 -0.42 -5.96
N ILE A 310 6.07 0.90 -5.80
CA ILE A 310 7.15 1.69 -6.41
C ILE A 310 8.21 1.81 -5.32
N PRO A 311 9.38 1.14 -5.47
CA PRO A 311 10.39 1.13 -4.43
C PRO A 311 10.99 2.53 -4.26
N ALA A 312 11.38 2.86 -3.03
CA ALA A 312 12.05 4.11 -2.72
C ALA A 312 13.44 4.20 -3.38
N GLU A 313 14.05 3.04 -3.69
CA GLU A 313 15.34 2.91 -4.34
C GLU A 313 15.20 2.07 -5.61
N ILE A 314 15.75 2.57 -6.72
CA ILE A 314 15.75 1.88 -8.00
C ILE A 314 17.22 1.74 -8.45
N PRO A 315 17.69 0.53 -8.77
CA PRO A 315 19.03 0.35 -9.29
C PRO A 315 19.28 1.16 -10.55
N ALA A 316 20.37 1.93 -10.56
CA ALA A 316 20.80 2.70 -11.72
C ALA A 316 21.05 1.79 -12.92
N ASN A 317 20.75 2.30 -14.12
CA ASN A 317 21.02 1.68 -15.43
C ASN A 317 20.40 0.29 -15.66
N MET A 318 19.60 -0.24 -14.73
CA MET A 318 18.87 -1.49 -14.94
C MET A 318 17.44 -1.24 -15.48
N PRO A 319 16.93 -2.13 -16.34
CA PRO A 319 15.54 -2.06 -16.75
C PRO A 319 14.57 -2.20 -15.57
N VAL A 320 13.60 -1.29 -15.47
CA VAL A 320 12.53 -1.33 -14.46
C VAL A 320 11.20 -1.01 -15.10
N SER A 321 10.15 -1.73 -14.70
CA SER A 321 8.80 -1.57 -15.24
C SER A 321 7.78 -1.33 -14.13
N PHE A 322 6.83 -0.45 -14.40
CA PHE A 322 5.69 -0.19 -13.53
C PHE A 322 4.39 -0.36 -14.30
N GLU A 323 3.43 -1.05 -13.69
CA GLU A 323 2.08 -1.17 -14.22
C GLU A 323 1.09 -0.37 -13.39
N PHE A 324 0.14 0.26 -14.07
CA PHE A 324 -0.89 1.07 -13.45
C PHE A 324 -2.28 0.66 -13.92
N ARG A 325 -3.26 1.03 -13.10
CA ARG A 325 -4.68 0.94 -13.40
C ARG A 325 -5.31 2.32 -13.42
N ALA A 326 -6.06 2.62 -14.48
CA ALA A 326 -7.01 3.72 -14.50
C ALA A 326 -8.16 3.44 -13.52
N VAL A 327 -8.46 4.38 -12.65
CA VAL A 327 -9.64 4.33 -11.78
C VAL A 327 -10.48 5.58 -12.04
N GLY A 328 -11.71 5.33 -12.48
CA GLY A 328 -12.70 6.37 -12.72
C GLY A 328 -12.66 7.06 -14.08
N PHE A 329 -12.04 6.43 -15.05
CA PHE A 329 -12.08 6.84 -16.45
C PHE A 329 -11.70 5.67 -17.36
N THR A 330 -12.12 5.74 -18.62
CA THR A 330 -11.59 4.86 -19.67
C THR A 330 -10.47 5.59 -20.39
N PRO A 331 -9.25 5.04 -20.42
CA PRO A 331 -8.17 5.61 -21.23
C PRO A 331 -8.53 5.65 -22.72
N ASP A 332 -8.19 6.74 -23.39
CA ASP A 332 -8.32 6.93 -24.84
C ASP A 332 -6.97 7.11 -25.55
N GLY A 333 -5.87 7.05 -24.81
CA GLY A 333 -4.51 7.15 -25.32
C GLY A 333 -3.45 6.90 -24.25
N ASP A 334 -2.19 6.98 -24.67
CA ASP A 334 -1.04 6.90 -23.77
C ASP A 334 -1.03 8.11 -22.82
N GLY A 335 -0.54 7.87 -21.60
CA GLY A 335 -0.21 8.90 -20.64
C GLY A 335 1.26 9.31 -20.70
N GLU A 336 1.69 10.03 -19.68
CA GLU A 336 3.06 10.50 -19.52
C GLU A 336 3.58 10.15 -18.12
N VAL A 337 4.87 9.90 -18.01
CA VAL A 337 5.60 9.87 -16.75
C VAL A 337 6.55 11.05 -16.74
N ILE A 338 6.40 11.93 -15.77
CA ILE A 338 7.29 13.04 -15.49
C ILE A 338 8.35 12.56 -14.49
N LEU A 339 9.61 12.72 -14.88
CA LEU A 339 10.79 12.42 -14.10
C LEU A 339 11.27 13.75 -13.49
N ASP A 340 11.13 13.91 -12.17
CA ASP A 340 11.68 15.06 -11.47
C ASP A 340 13.20 14.91 -11.43
N SER A 341 13.89 15.69 -12.26
CA SER A 341 15.33 15.57 -12.47
C SER A 341 16.08 16.87 -12.16
N LEU A 342 17.31 16.74 -11.67
CA LEU A 342 18.20 17.88 -11.40
C LEU A 342 18.66 18.59 -12.68
N ALA A 343 18.63 17.90 -13.84
CA ALA A 343 19.00 18.43 -15.15
C ALA A 343 17.85 19.16 -15.86
N GLY A 344 16.64 19.17 -15.28
CA GLY A 344 15.41 19.69 -15.88
C GLY A 344 14.36 18.60 -16.14
N PRO A 345 13.13 18.96 -16.52
CA PRO A 345 12.05 17.99 -16.68
C PRO A 345 12.36 17.02 -17.83
N ALA A 346 12.37 15.72 -17.52
CA ALA A 346 12.40 14.65 -18.50
C ALA A 346 11.07 13.88 -18.46
N THR A 347 10.66 13.31 -19.59
CA THR A 347 9.41 12.54 -19.65
C THR A 347 9.58 11.20 -20.35
N ALA A 348 8.74 10.24 -19.99
CA ALA A 348 8.65 8.92 -20.60
C ALA A 348 7.19 8.57 -20.91
N PRO A 349 6.90 7.75 -21.93
CA PRO A 349 5.52 7.38 -22.25
C PRO A 349 4.96 6.40 -21.20
N LEU A 350 3.78 6.71 -20.68
CA LEU A 350 2.98 5.75 -19.93
C LEU A 350 2.03 5.05 -20.91
N VAL A 351 2.46 3.90 -21.43
CA VAL A 351 1.80 3.24 -22.56
C VAL A 351 0.49 2.59 -22.12
N TRP A 352 -0.61 2.89 -22.80
CA TRP A 352 -1.88 2.22 -22.58
C TRP A 352 -1.86 0.84 -23.22
N THR A 353 -2.01 -0.21 -22.39
CA THR A 353 -1.94 -1.60 -22.84
C THR A 353 -3.32 -2.21 -23.13
N GLY A 354 -4.38 -1.41 -23.05
CA GLY A 354 -5.77 -1.81 -23.28
C GLY A 354 -6.59 -1.96 -22.00
N GLY A 355 -7.90 -1.78 -22.13
CA GLY A 355 -8.82 -1.76 -20.98
C GLY A 355 -8.47 -0.61 -20.03
N ASP A 356 -8.29 -0.92 -18.75
CA ASP A 356 -7.94 0.02 -17.69
C ASP A 356 -6.44 -0.02 -17.33
N ARG A 357 -5.57 -0.57 -18.19
CA ARG A 357 -4.16 -0.84 -17.85
C ARG A 357 -3.18 0.06 -18.59
N PHE A 358 -2.17 0.50 -17.85
CA PHE A 358 -0.99 1.17 -18.38
C PHE A 358 0.29 0.47 -17.95
N SER A 359 1.34 0.62 -18.74
CA SER A 359 2.68 0.15 -18.44
C SER A 359 3.71 1.21 -18.83
N VAL A 360 4.75 1.35 -18.04
CA VAL A 360 5.97 2.06 -18.42
C VAL A 360 7.17 1.16 -18.15
N THR A 361 8.16 1.22 -19.04
CA THR A 361 9.45 0.55 -18.87
C THR A 361 10.56 1.56 -19.09
N PHE A 362 11.40 1.72 -18.08
CA PHE A 362 12.65 2.46 -18.19
C PHE A 362 13.77 1.46 -18.50
N ASN A 363 14.53 1.67 -19.57
CA ASN A 363 15.63 0.78 -19.96
C ASN A 363 16.94 1.16 -19.24
N GLY A 364 16.85 1.43 -17.93
CA GLY A 364 17.91 2.06 -17.15
C GLY A 364 17.62 3.53 -16.89
N LEU A 365 17.76 3.92 -15.62
CA LEU A 365 17.70 5.30 -15.18
C LEU A 365 19.11 5.72 -14.72
N PRO A 366 19.61 6.90 -15.12
CA PRO A 366 20.94 7.35 -14.72
C PRO A 366 20.98 7.64 -13.21
N CYS A 367 22.07 7.24 -12.56
CA CYS A 367 22.28 7.45 -11.13
C CYS A 367 22.12 8.92 -10.75
N GLY A 368 21.47 9.18 -9.60
CA GLY A 368 21.45 10.49 -8.92
C GLY A 368 20.72 11.61 -9.67
N SER A 369 20.18 11.32 -10.85
CA SER A 369 19.61 12.33 -11.73
C SER A 369 18.13 12.57 -11.49
N ILE A 370 17.43 11.59 -10.90
CA ILE A 370 15.98 11.60 -10.70
C ILE A 370 15.70 11.49 -9.19
N SER A 371 14.84 12.37 -8.69
CA SER A 371 14.40 12.42 -7.29
C SER A 371 12.93 12.07 -7.10
N GLY A 372 12.16 11.97 -8.20
CA GLY A 372 10.76 11.61 -8.14
C GLY A 372 10.13 11.20 -9.46
N LEU A 373 9.06 10.41 -9.36
CA LEU A 373 8.24 9.96 -10.48
C LEU A 373 6.80 10.43 -10.31
N ARG A 374 6.24 11.03 -11.35
CA ARG A 374 4.82 11.35 -11.46
C ARG A 374 4.26 10.72 -12.71
N PHE A 375 3.17 10.00 -12.57
CA PHE A 375 2.47 9.33 -13.66
C PHE A 375 1.19 10.08 -13.92
N SER A 376 0.87 10.40 -15.16
CA SER A 376 -0.38 11.04 -15.51
C SER A 376 -0.97 10.51 -16.81
N ALA A 377 -2.29 10.60 -16.93
CA ALA A 377 -3.03 10.25 -18.14
C ALA A 377 -4.19 11.23 -18.32
N ALA A 378 -4.46 11.63 -19.56
CA ALA A 378 -5.63 12.41 -19.89
C ALA A 378 -6.88 11.53 -19.79
N THR A 379 -7.95 12.14 -19.29
CA THR A 379 -9.30 11.56 -19.31
C THR A 379 -10.03 12.05 -20.56
N PRO A 380 -11.02 11.30 -21.09
CA PRO A 380 -11.79 11.75 -22.26
C PRO A 380 -12.48 13.12 -22.07
N GLY A 381 -12.79 13.49 -20.82
CA GLY A 381 -13.36 14.79 -20.45
C GLY A 381 -12.35 15.95 -20.33
N GLY A 382 -11.06 15.70 -20.60
CA GLY A 382 -9.99 16.71 -20.57
C GLY A 382 -9.41 17.01 -19.18
N SER A 383 -9.87 16.34 -18.12
CA SER A 383 -9.17 16.31 -16.83
C SER A 383 -7.95 15.38 -16.86
N GLU A 384 -7.02 15.55 -15.93
CA GLU A 384 -5.84 14.70 -15.77
C GLU A 384 -6.02 13.77 -14.55
N ALA A 385 -5.77 12.48 -14.74
CA ALA A 385 -5.62 11.51 -13.67
C ALA A 385 -4.14 11.30 -13.37
N SER A 386 -3.73 11.33 -12.10
CA SER A 386 -2.32 11.19 -11.71
C SER A 386 -2.08 10.15 -10.62
N TYR A 387 -0.83 9.69 -10.56
CA TYR A 387 -0.22 9.04 -9.41
C TYR A 387 1.14 9.71 -9.09
N PRO A 388 1.40 10.14 -7.85
CA PRO A 388 0.46 10.24 -6.74
C PRO A 388 -0.77 11.11 -7.06
N PRO A 389 -1.89 10.91 -6.34
CA PRO A 389 -3.09 11.70 -6.56
C PRO A 389 -2.91 13.14 -6.05
N GLY A 390 -2.75 14.09 -6.97
CA GLY A 390 -2.61 15.49 -6.60
C GLY A 390 -1.83 16.28 -7.66
N PRO A 391 -2.16 17.56 -7.90
CA PRO A 391 -1.47 18.36 -8.89
C PRO A 391 -0.02 18.62 -8.47
N GLY A 392 0.92 18.12 -9.27
CA GLY A 392 2.34 18.37 -9.04
C GLY A 392 3.02 17.45 -8.01
N GLU A 393 2.33 16.43 -7.51
CA GLU A 393 2.92 15.47 -6.57
C GLU A 393 3.73 14.41 -7.30
N SER A 394 4.79 13.91 -6.65
CA SER A 394 5.66 12.86 -7.19
C SER A 394 5.98 11.84 -6.10
N VAL A 395 6.09 10.57 -6.47
CA VAL A 395 6.67 9.55 -5.59
C VAL A 395 8.15 9.83 -5.50
N ALA A 396 8.68 10.02 -4.29
CA ALA A 396 10.11 10.15 -4.08
C ALA A 396 10.81 8.82 -4.41
N VAL A 397 11.82 8.88 -5.26
CA VAL A 397 12.67 7.73 -5.61
C VAL A 397 14.13 8.18 -5.62
N ALA A 398 15.03 7.29 -5.21
CA ALA A 398 16.46 7.45 -5.35
C ALA A 398 16.97 6.46 -6.39
N ILE A 399 17.64 6.96 -7.43
CA ILE A 399 18.34 6.10 -8.40
C ILE A 399 19.78 5.94 -7.93
N THR A 400 20.14 4.75 -7.45
CA THR A 400 21.43 4.50 -6.78
C THR A 400 22.20 3.37 -7.45
N LYS A 401 23.53 3.40 -7.32
CA LYS A 401 24.42 2.29 -7.63
C LYS A 401 24.95 1.77 -6.30
N THR A 402 24.86 0.47 -6.08
CA THR A 402 25.51 -0.14 -4.92
C THR A 402 27.01 -0.17 -5.19
N ALA A 403 27.81 0.31 -4.25
CA ALA A 403 29.27 0.26 -4.31
C ALA A 403 29.82 -0.38 -3.03
N VAL A 404 30.86 -1.19 -3.17
CA VAL A 404 31.64 -1.68 -2.04
C VAL A 404 32.79 -0.70 -1.77
N LEU A 405 32.79 -0.06 -0.60
CA LEU A 405 33.87 0.80 -0.16
C LEU A 405 35.07 -0.03 0.28
N MET A 406 36.23 0.33 -0.28
CA MET A 406 37.50 -0.29 0.06
C MET A 406 38.18 0.49 1.18
N PRO A 407 38.68 -0.19 2.22
CA PRO A 407 39.36 0.49 3.30
C PRO A 407 40.78 0.91 2.89
N THR A 408 41.23 2.09 3.32
CA THR A 408 42.59 2.58 3.09
C THR A 408 43.49 2.32 4.30
N GLY A 409 44.71 1.86 4.01
CA GLY A 409 45.74 1.58 5.01
C GLY A 409 45.79 0.13 5.46
N SER A 410 46.28 -0.11 6.68
CA SER A 410 46.52 -1.46 7.21
C SER A 410 45.68 -1.75 8.44
N TRP A 411 45.31 -3.02 8.57
CA TRP A 411 44.74 -3.58 9.79
C TRP A 411 45.70 -3.40 10.98
N GLN A 412 45.12 -3.22 12.16
CA GLN A 412 45.85 -3.08 13.41
C GLN A 412 45.43 -4.18 14.38
N THR A 413 46.41 -4.82 14.99
CA THR A 413 46.19 -5.83 16.03
C THR A 413 46.71 -5.30 17.36
N ASP A 414 45.86 -5.39 18.37
CA ASP A 414 46.14 -4.97 19.74
C ASP A 414 45.76 -6.08 20.72
N ALA A 415 46.32 -6.02 21.92
CA ALA A 415 46.06 -6.99 22.97
C ALA A 415 46.04 -6.31 24.34
N SER A 416 45.17 -6.79 25.22
CA SER A 416 45.23 -6.40 26.63
C SER A 416 46.54 -6.86 27.26
N ALA A 417 47.02 -6.15 28.28
CA ALA A 417 48.33 -6.40 28.90
C ALA A 417 48.52 -7.82 29.49
N GLY A 418 47.44 -8.59 29.65
CA GLY A 418 47.46 -9.96 30.16
C GLY A 418 47.36 -11.05 29.09
N LEU A 419 47.14 -10.72 27.81
CA LEU A 419 46.94 -11.71 26.76
C LEU A 419 48.19 -12.60 26.63
N THR A 420 47.99 -13.91 26.74
CA THR A 420 49.08 -14.91 26.66
C THR A 420 48.99 -15.77 25.40
N MET A 421 47.80 -15.97 24.83
CA MET A 421 47.52 -16.71 23.59
C MET A 421 46.32 -16.09 22.85
N GLY A 422 46.13 -16.44 21.56
CA GLY A 422 44.95 -16.02 20.79
C GLY A 422 45.00 -14.59 20.24
N GLY A 423 46.19 -14.01 20.06
CA GLY A 423 46.34 -12.75 19.35
C GLY A 423 45.97 -12.88 17.87
N TRP A 424 45.34 -11.84 17.30
CA TRP A 424 44.95 -11.83 15.89
C TRP A 424 46.15 -11.95 14.96
N VAL A 425 46.07 -12.88 14.02
CA VAL A 425 47.04 -13.10 12.94
C VAL A 425 46.32 -13.33 11.62
N GLN A 426 46.96 -12.98 10.51
CA GLN A 426 46.38 -13.18 9.18
C GLN A 426 46.93 -14.46 8.53
N GLY A 427 46.09 -15.21 7.83
CA GLY A 427 46.51 -16.30 6.95
C GLY A 427 45.41 -17.32 6.66
N THR A 428 45.78 -18.38 5.95
CA THR A 428 44.90 -19.52 5.70
C THR A 428 44.77 -20.37 6.98
N PRO A 429 43.57 -20.84 7.36
CA PRO A 429 43.41 -21.66 8.55
C PRO A 429 44.27 -22.93 8.53
N ALA A 430 45.13 -23.10 9.54
CA ALA A 430 46.12 -24.17 9.59
C ALA A 430 45.73 -25.39 10.45
N GLY A 431 44.66 -25.30 11.25
CA GLY A 431 44.31 -26.31 12.25
C GLY A 431 43.32 -27.39 11.80
N GLY A 432 42.63 -27.20 10.68
CA GLY A 432 41.71 -28.19 10.10
C GLY A 432 40.44 -28.42 10.93
N GLY A 433 40.12 -27.52 11.88
CA GLY A 433 38.92 -27.57 12.70
C GLY A 433 38.95 -28.55 13.86
N LEU A 434 40.15 -28.92 14.33
CA LEU A 434 40.32 -29.93 15.39
C LEU A 434 40.07 -29.38 16.80
N ARG A 435 40.21 -28.07 17.02
CA ARG A 435 39.99 -27.45 18.33
C ARG A 435 39.22 -26.14 18.21
N PHE A 436 38.11 -26.21 17.48
CA PHE A 436 37.16 -25.10 17.26
C PHE A 436 37.66 -23.96 16.36
N ASP A 437 38.87 -24.06 15.82
CA ASP A 437 39.38 -23.24 14.73
C ASP A 437 38.58 -23.47 13.42
N PRO A 438 38.52 -22.50 12.49
CA PRO A 438 37.93 -22.75 11.18
C PRO A 438 38.74 -23.78 10.38
N PRO A 439 38.11 -24.76 9.72
CA PRO A 439 38.82 -25.77 8.92
C PRO A 439 39.29 -25.24 7.56
N VAL A 440 38.65 -24.18 7.05
CA VAL A 440 38.91 -23.52 5.76
C VAL A 440 38.61 -22.02 5.90
N ASP A 441 39.13 -21.20 4.99
CA ASP A 441 38.74 -19.79 4.84
C ASP A 441 37.24 -19.65 4.50
N ALA A 442 36.69 -18.44 4.59
CA ALA A 442 35.26 -18.24 4.34
C ALA A 442 34.94 -18.23 2.83
N ASP A 443 35.77 -17.55 2.05
CA ASP A 443 35.53 -17.26 0.62
C ASP A 443 36.47 -17.99 -0.35
N GLY A 444 37.49 -18.69 0.15
CA GLY A 444 38.44 -19.44 -0.67
C GLY A 444 39.66 -18.65 -1.15
N ASP A 445 39.85 -17.40 -0.73
CA ASP A 445 40.94 -16.54 -1.19
C ASP A 445 42.30 -16.86 -0.50
N GLY A 446 42.27 -17.65 0.58
CA GLY A 446 43.41 -18.06 1.37
C GLY A 446 43.84 -17.09 2.48
N VAL A 447 43.09 -16.01 2.76
CA VAL A 447 43.50 -14.92 3.65
C VAL A 447 42.36 -14.46 4.57
N CYS A 448 42.32 -14.98 5.81
CA CYS A 448 41.41 -14.48 6.85
C CYS A 448 42.17 -14.04 8.13
N TRP A 449 41.50 -13.32 9.02
CA TRP A 449 42.01 -13.00 10.35
C TRP A 449 41.59 -14.07 11.36
N LEU A 450 42.52 -14.57 12.17
CA LEU A 450 42.34 -15.68 13.11
C LEU A 450 42.92 -15.32 14.48
N THR A 451 42.24 -15.68 15.56
CA THR A 451 42.83 -15.64 16.91
C THR A 451 43.82 -16.79 17.08
N ASP A 452 45.06 -16.56 16.69
CA ASP A 452 46.08 -17.59 16.50
C ASP A 452 45.86 -18.49 15.28
N ASN A 453 46.94 -18.85 14.58
CA ASN A 453 46.88 -19.67 13.36
C ASN A 453 47.93 -20.78 13.41
N ARG A 454 47.68 -21.81 14.21
CA ARG A 454 48.61 -22.93 14.44
C ARG A 454 47.85 -24.25 14.47
N ALA A 455 48.49 -25.32 14.03
CA ALA A 455 47.93 -26.66 14.20
C ALA A 455 47.93 -27.07 15.68
N GLY A 456 46.75 -27.37 16.22
CA GLY A 456 46.57 -28.03 17.52
C GLY A 456 45.90 -27.17 18.59
N THR A 457 46.46 -25.99 18.90
CA THR A 457 45.89 -25.08 19.92
C THR A 457 45.84 -23.66 19.37
N SER A 458 44.63 -23.22 19.06
CA SER A 458 44.27 -21.81 19.10
C SER A 458 43.38 -21.67 20.33
N ASP A 459 43.72 -20.72 21.21
CA ASP A 459 42.89 -20.32 22.35
C ASP A 459 43.17 -18.85 22.66
N VAL A 460 42.12 -18.05 22.84
CA VAL A 460 42.26 -16.70 23.44
C VAL A 460 42.39 -16.87 24.95
N SER A 461 43.52 -16.46 25.54
CA SER A 461 43.74 -16.68 26.98
C SER A 461 44.43 -15.52 27.70
N GLY A 462 44.01 -15.26 28.93
CA GLY A 462 44.61 -14.26 29.82
C GLY A 462 44.24 -12.80 29.52
N GLY A 463 43.36 -12.56 28.53
CA GLY A 463 42.83 -11.24 28.24
C GLY A 463 42.19 -11.13 26.87
N ALA A 464 41.87 -9.90 26.44
CA ALA A 464 41.23 -9.62 25.16
C ALA A 464 42.24 -9.46 24.00
N ALA A 465 41.88 -10.01 22.85
CA ALA A 465 42.51 -9.78 21.55
C ALA A 465 41.64 -8.83 20.71
N VAL A 466 42.25 -7.81 20.12
CA VAL A 466 41.58 -6.73 19.42
C VAL A 466 42.09 -6.63 17.98
N LEU A 467 41.17 -6.68 17.01
CA LEU A 467 41.44 -6.45 15.60
C LEU A 467 40.71 -5.17 15.17
N THR A 468 41.45 -4.23 14.61
CA THR A 468 40.89 -2.96 14.11
C THR A 468 41.10 -2.86 12.60
N SER A 469 40.02 -2.57 11.88
CA SER A 469 40.05 -2.38 10.44
C SER A 469 40.91 -1.17 10.03
N PRO A 470 41.35 -1.10 8.76
CA PRO A 470 41.78 0.16 8.18
C PRO A 470 40.60 1.15 8.09
N VAL A 471 40.87 2.35 7.58
CA VAL A 471 39.89 3.44 7.54
C VAL A 471 38.95 3.26 6.33
N PHE A 472 37.66 3.35 6.55
CA PHE A 472 36.65 3.52 5.51
C PHE A 472 36.25 5.00 5.42
N ASP A 473 36.29 5.54 4.21
CA ASP A 473 35.71 6.85 3.91
C ASP A 473 34.27 6.66 3.45
N LEU A 474 33.31 6.93 4.34
CA LEU A 474 31.89 6.84 4.00
C LEU A 474 31.33 8.16 3.42
N GLY A 475 32.14 9.22 3.35
CA GLY A 475 31.71 10.56 2.95
C GLY A 475 30.43 11.00 3.64
N ASP A 476 29.45 11.45 2.83
CA ASP A 476 28.08 11.78 3.24
C ASP A 476 27.08 10.66 2.87
N ALA A 477 27.53 9.46 2.48
CA ALA A 477 26.67 8.41 1.95
C ALA A 477 25.64 7.94 2.99
N PRO A 478 24.33 8.19 2.78
CA PRO A 478 23.31 7.63 3.65
C PRO A 478 23.18 6.12 3.38
N GLY A 479 22.83 5.33 4.40
CA GLY A 479 22.46 3.93 4.21
C GLY A 479 23.60 2.91 4.08
N ALA A 480 24.79 3.20 4.62
CA ALA A 480 25.90 2.24 4.60
C ALA A 480 25.58 0.94 5.35
N THR A 481 25.96 -0.21 4.78
CA THR A 481 25.84 -1.54 5.40
C THR A 481 27.21 -2.17 5.58
N LEU A 482 27.54 -2.56 6.81
CA LEU A 482 28.74 -3.34 7.11
C LEU A 482 28.49 -4.83 6.83
N GLU A 483 29.37 -5.44 6.04
CA GLU A 483 29.38 -6.87 5.74
C GLU A 483 30.67 -7.53 6.24
N TYR A 484 30.56 -8.73 6.81
CA TYR A 484 31.71 -9.57 7.17
C TYR A 484 31.28 -11.02 7.39
N ASP A 485 32.22 -11.95 7.20
CA ASP A 485 32.08 -13.34 7.58
C ASP A 485 32.69 -13.58 8.96
N LEU A 486 31.90 -14.21 9.83
CA LEU A 486 32.26 -14.47 11.21
C LEU A 486 32.40 -15.97 11.46
N TRP A 487 33.52 -16.35 12.05
CA TRP A 487 33.66 -17.57 12.83
C TRP A 487 33.80 -17.21 14.30
N LEU A 488 32.97 -17.79 15.16
CA LEU A 488 33.18 -17.76 16.61
C LEU A 488 32.81 -19.11 17.18
N ALA A 489 33.69 -19.70 17.97
CA ALA A 489 33.45 -20.98 18.60
C ALA A 489 34.01 -20.96 20.01
N CYS A 490 33.12 -21.17 20.98
CA CYS A 490 33.46 -21.32 22.37
C CYS A 490 32.80 -22.58 22.96
N ASP A 491 33.55 -23.41 23.66
CA ASP A 491 33.05 -24.70 24.17
C ASP A 491 32.11 -24.59 25.39
N ASN A 492 31.96 -23.39 25.97
CA ASN A 492 30.95 -23.05 26.97
C ASN A 492 29.68 -22.38 26.35
N ALA A 493 29.52 -22.42 25.02
CA ALA A 493 28.41 -21.79 24.30
C ALA A 493 27.02 -22.13 24.85
N GLY A 494 26.13 -21.13 24.90
CA GLY A 494 24.77 -21.27 25.43
C GLY A 494 24.67 -21.19 26.96
N THR A 495 25.78 -20.99 27.67
CA THR A 495 25.78 -20.71 29.11
C THR A 495 25.74 -19.20 29.39
N SER A 496 25.57 -18.82 30.67
CA SER A 496 25.69 -17.42 31.09
C SER A 496 27.13 -16.91 31.05
N ALA A 497 28.11 -17.81 31.06
CA ALA A 497 29.54 -17.51 30.97
C ALA A 497 30.05 -17.50 29.52
N GLU A 498 29.17 -17.67 28.52
CA GLU A 498 29.57 -17.71 27.11
C GLU A 498 30.41 -16.49 26.71
N ASP A 499 31.60 -16.79 26.20
CA ASP A 499 32.51 -15.83 25.59
C ASP A 499 31.97 -15.36 24.24
N LYS A 500 32.13 -14.05 24.02
CA LYS A 500 31.47 -13.33 22.93
C LYS A 500 32.47 -12.45 22.22
N LEU A 501 32.19 -12.21 20.94
CA LEU A 501 32.92 -11.22 20.17
C LEU A 501 32.11 -9.92 20.13
N ALA A 502 32.73 -8.82 20.56
CA ALA A 502 32.17 -7.49 20.42
C ALA A 502 32.57 -6.89 19.07
N VAL A 503 31.58 -6.36 18.35
CA VAL A 503 31.76 -5.58 17.13
C VAL A 503 31.43 -4.13 17.46
N GLU A 504 32.39 -3.25 17.22
CA GLU A 504 32.31 -1.84 17.56
C GLU A 504 32.70 -1.00 16.34
N PHE A 505 32.24 0.25 16.31
CA PHE A 505 32.65 1.20 15.29
C PHE A 505 33.21 2.48 15.92
N SER A 506 34.02 3.17 15.14
CA SER A 506 34.53 4.50 15.45
C SER A 506 34.29 5.42 14.25
N ALA A 507 33.82 6.64 14.48
CA ALA A 507 33.66 7.66 13.45
C ALA A 507 34.82 8.69 13.45
N ASP A 508 35.75 8.61 14.40
CA ASP A 508 36.81 9.59 14.63
C ASP A 508 38.22 9.00 14.49
N GLY A 509 38.36 7.97 13.64
CA GLY A 509 39.64 7.32 13.36
C GLY A 509 40.15 6.43 14.50
N GLY A 510 39.28 6.01 15.42
CA GLY A 510 39.60 5.09 16.52
C GLY A 510 39.78 5.76 17.89
N GLN A 511 39.43 7.04 18.07
CA GLN A 511 39.54 7.70 19.37
C GLN A 511 38.39 7.33 20.30
N THR A 512 37.17 7.25 19.78
CA THR A 512 36.00 6.77 20.49
C THR A 512 35.37 5.58 19.78
N TRP A 513 34.78 4.68 20.56
CA TRP A 513 34.24 3.41 20.08
C TRP A 513 32.82 3.23 20.60
N THR A 514 31.91 2.90 19.69
CA THR A 514 30.51 2.66 19.97
C THR A 514 30.17 1.20 19.64
N PRO A 515 29.49 0.46 20.53
CA PRO A 515 29.08 -0.90 20.24
C PRO A 515 28.07 -0.98 19.09
N LEU A 516 28.32 -1.84 18.11
CA LEU A 516 27.36 -2.21 17.05
C LEU A 516 26.62 -3.50 17.40
N ARG A 517 27.37 -4.53 17.79
CA ARG A 517 26.83 -5.87 18.00
C ARG A 517 27.67 -6.67 18.98
N THR A 518 27.03 -7.64 19.61
CA THR A 518 27.71 -8.70 20.36
C THR A 518 27.34 -10.03 19.75
N GLU A 519 28.34 -10.72 19.23
CA GLU A 519 28.22 -12.00 18.56
C GLU A 519 28.41 -13.15 19.55
N ARG A 520 27.68 -14.23 19.30
CA ARG A 520 27.71 -15.48 20.06
C ARG A 520 28.29 -16.59 19.20
N SER A 521 28.65 -17.70 19.84
CA SER A 521 29.28 -18.82 19.14
C SER A 521 28.40 -19.38 18.02
N THR A 522 29.00 -19.55 16.84
CA THR A 522 28.38 -20.09 15.62
C THR A 522 28.91 -21.47 15.24
N PHE A 523 30.15 -21.82 15.61
CA PHE A 523 30.86 -23.05 15.19
C PHE A 523 30.93 -23.27 13.66
N ARG A 524 30.73 -22.20 12.89
CA ARG A 524 30.78 -22.17 11.43
C ARG A 524 30.94 -20.73 10.95
N TRP A 525 31.41 -20.56 9.72
CA TRP A 525 31.32 -19.28 9.02
C TRP A 525 29.85 -18.87 8.86
N VAL A 526 29.55 -17.63 9.22
CA VAL A 526 28.24 -17.03 8.97
C VAL A 526 28.43 -15.59 8.51
N HIS A 527 27.85 -15.29 7.36
CA HIS A 527 27.77 -13.93 6.84
C HIS A 527 26.95 -13.03 7.77
N ARG A 528 27.38 -11.78 7.91
CA ARG A 528 26.77 -10.76 8.75
C ARG A 528 26.60 -9.47 7.97
N GLU A 529 25.40 -8.92 8.05
CA GLU A 529 25.05 -7.59 7.58
C GLU A 529 24.61 -6.75 8.79
N ILE A 530 25.09 -5.50 8.86
CA ILE A 530 24.69 -4.51 9.86
C ILE A 530 24.40 -3.19 9.15
N ASP A 531 23.14 -2.76 9.17
CA ASP A 531 22.74 -1.41 8.73
C ASP A 531 23.31 -0.36 9.69
N LEU A 532 24.14 0.53 9.14
CA LEU A 532 24.80 1.59 9.89
C LEU A 532 24.00 2.91 9.90
N SER A 533 22.85 2.98 9.23
CA SER A 533 22.00 4.19 9.10
C SER A 533 21.56 4.78 10.44
N GLN A 534 21.37 3.93 11.46
CA GLN A 534 20.97 4.34 12.81
C GLN A 534 22.17 4.71 13.71
N ALA A 535 23.39 4.38 13.29
CA ALA A 535 24.61 4.49 14.09
C ALA A 535 25.53 5.64 13.63
N LEU A 536 25.42 6.10 12.38
CA LEU A 536 26.37 7.02 11.76
C LEU A 536 25.99 8.51 11.91
N LEU A 537 26.98 9.32 12.29
CA LEU A 537 27.22 10.60 11.61
C LEU A 537 28.22 10.27 10.49
N PRO A 538 27.89 10.44 9.20
CA PRO A 538 28.80 10.15 8.09
C PRO A 538 30.13 10.89 8.26
N GLY A 539 31.25 10.25 7.91
CA GLY A 539 32.57 10.84 8.06
C GLY A 539 33.68 10.04 7.39
N ALA A 540 34.76 10.72 7.01
CA ALA A 540 35.88 10.16 6.23
C ALA A 540 36.90 9.34 7.05
N SER A 541 36.53 8.88 8.24
CA SER A 541 37.47 8.23 9.18
C SER A 541 36.83 7.10 9.98
N VAL A 542 35.95 6.33 9.32
CA VAL A 542 35.23 5.23 9.96
C VAL A 542 36.12 4.01 10.11
N ARG A 543 36.05 3.34 11.27
CA ARG A 543 36.76 2.09 11.54
C ARG A 543 35.87 1.11 12.29
N PHE A 544 36.12 -0.17 12.09
CA PHE A 544 35.46 -1.26 12.80
C PHE A 544 36.45 -2.01 13.67
N ARG A 545 35.99 -2.50 14.81
CA ARG A 545 36.81 -3.25 15.75
C ARG A 545 36.10 -4.51 16.21
N PHE A 546 36.87 -5.60 16.21
CA PHE A 546 36.46 -6.92 16.62
C PHE A 546 37.28 -7.29 17.85
N THR A 547 36.61 -7.41 19.00
CA THR A 547 37.23 -7.71 20.28
C THR A 547 36.69 -9.03 20.81
N VAL A 548 37.57 -9.97 21.11
CA VAL A 548 37.22 -11.27 21.70
C VAL A 548 38.11 -11.53 22.90
N ALA A 549 37.54 -12.13 23.94
CA ALA A 549 38.23 -12.50 25.18
C ALA A 549 37.60 -13.78 25.71
N ASP A 550 38.42 -14.62 26.33
CA ASP A 550 37.99 -15.68 27.25
C ASP A 550 38.05 -15.09 28.67
N ASP A 551 36.91 -14.60 29.17
CA ASP A 551 36.83 -13.96 30.49
C ASP A 551 35.52 -14.31 31.23
N PRO A 552 35.58 -15.16 32.26
CA PRO A 552 36.79 -15.77 32.85
C PRO A 552 37.48 -16.77 31.91
N ASP A 553 38.81 -16.87 31.99
CA ASP A 553 39.67 -17.83 31.24
C ASP A 553 39.33 -19.29 31.61
N ASP A 554 38.20 -19.79 31.12
CA ASP A 554 37.57 -21.04 31.53
C ASP A 554 37.05 -21.90 30.37
N SER A 555 37.26 -21.44 29.14
CA SER A 555 36.75 -22.06 27.92
C SER A 555 37.85 -22.25 26.87
N VAL A 556 37.49 -22.85 25.74
CA VAL A 556 38.28 -22.75 24.51
C VAL A 556 37.58 -21.79 23.59
N THR A 557 38.11 -20.58 23.41
CA THR A 557 37.48 -19.52 22.62
C THR A 557 38.30 -19.16 21.40
N GLU A 558 37.69 -19.30 20.22
CA GLU A 558 38.31 -19.06 18.92
C GLU A 558 37.44 -18.21 18.01
N ALA A 559 38.04 -17.21 17.38
CA ALA A 559 37.36 -16.31 16.46
C ALA A 559 38.15 -16.12 15.15
N ALA A 560 37.40 -15.91 14.08
CA ALA A 560 37.94 -15.51 12.80
C ALA A 560 37.03 -14.49 12.11
N ILE A 561 37.63 -13.56 11.39
CA ILE A 561 36.95 -12.53 10.60
C ILE A 561 37.48 -12.60 9.17
N ASP A 562 36.54 -12.59 8.23
CA ASP A 562 36.82 -12.63 6.81
C ASP A 562 35.85 -11.73 6.03
N GLY A 563 36.14 -11.46 4.76
CA GLY A 563 35.20 -10.79 3.85
C GLY A 563 34.69 -9.41 4.33
N LEU A 564 35.49 -8.65 5.09
CA LEU A 564 35.07 -7.34 5.60
C LEU A 564 34.87 -6.35 4.46
N ALA A 565 33.64 -5.87 4.30
CA ALA A 565 33.26 -4.89 3.30
C ALA A 565 32.27 -3.88 3.88
N VAL A 566 32.21 -2.67 3.31
CA VAL A 566 31.11 -1.74 3.57
C VAL A 566 30.42 -1.44 2.26
N ARG A 567 29.14 -1.77 2.15
CA ARG A 567 28.31 -1.37 1.01
C ARG A 567 27.71 0.00 1.24
N VAL A 568 27.69 0.82 0.22
CA VAL A 568 26.96 2.09 0.20
C VAL A 568 26.17 2.19 -1.09
N ASP A 569 24.95 2.73 -0.98
CA ASP A 569 24.20 3.14 -2.15
C ASP A 569 24.62 4.56 -2.49
N THR A 570 25.32 4.68 -3.62
CA THR A 570 25.99 5.91 -4.02
C THR A 570 25.81 6.19 -5.49
N CYS A 571 26.06 7.44 -5.86
CA CYS A 571 26.29 7.82 -7.25
C CYS A 571 27.70 8.38 -7.44
N VAL A 572 28.60 8.10 -6.49
CA VAL A 572 30.04 8.27 -6.69
C VAL A 572 30.44 7.36 -7.85
N PRO A 573 31.17 7.88 -8.85
CA PRO A 573 31.54 7.14 -10.05
C PRO A 573 32.20 5.81 -9.68
N CYS A 574 31.74 4.72 -10.28
CA CYS A 574 32.40 3.43 -10.12
C CYS A 574 33.74 3.50 -10.83
N PRO A 575 34.87 3.25 -10.14
CA PRO A 575 36.20 3.35 -10.75
C PRO A 575 36.40 2.43 -11.97
N ALA A 576 35.65 1.33 -12.04
CA ALA A 576 35.67 0.39 -13.19
C ALA A 576 34.76 0.78 -14.35
N ASP A 577 33.84 1.74 -14.17
CA ASP A 577 32.97 2.33 -15.20
C ASP A 577 33.63 3.65 -15.63
N PHE A 578 34.71 3.49 -16.39
CA PHE A 578 35.70 4.53 -16.66
C PHE A 578 35.23 5.52 -17.73
N ASP A 579 34.25 5.15 -18.57
CA ASP A 579 33.56 6.08 -19.48
C ASP A 579 32.23 6.62 -18.96
N GLY A 580 31.73 6.08 -17.85
CA GLY A 580 30.51 6.54 -17.19
C GLY A 580 29.24 6.18 -17.95
N ASP A 581 29.28 5.17 -18.82
CA ASP A 581 28.12 4.71 -19.58
C ASP A 581 27.18 3.79 -18.77
N GLY A 582 27.67 3.31 -17.62
CA GLY A 582 26.88 2.55 -16.66
C GLY A 582 27.12 1.06 -16.64
N ASP A 583 27.85 0.51 -17.62
CA ASP A 583 28.30 -0.88 -17.65
C ASP A 583 29.81 -0.95 -17.29
N THR A 584 30.28 -2.12 -16.85
CA THR A 584 31.73 -2.37 -16.72
C THR A 584 32.14 -3.37 -17.79
N ASP A 585 32.68 -2.89 -18.90
CA ASP A 585 33.03 -3.72 -20.05
C ASP A 585 34.45 -3.47 -20.59
N LEU A 586 34.80 -4.12 -21.70
CA LEU A 586 36.16 -4.02 -22.25
C LEU A 586 36.51 -2.60 -22.76
N THR A 587 35.51 -1.74 -22.93
CA THR A 587 35.66 -0.33 -23.28
C THR A 587 36.32 0.42 -22.12
N ASP A 588 35.84 0.21 -20.90
CA ASP A 588 36.43 0.78 -19.67
C ASP A 588 37.87 0.33 -19.49
N VAL A 589 38.13 -0.98 -19.67
CA VAL A 589 39.47 -1.55 -19.56
C VAL A 589 40.43 -0.86 -20.54
N ASN A 590 39.97 -0.62 -21.76
CA ASN A 590 40.81 0.00 -22.79
C ASN A 590 41.04 1.50 -22.51
N LEU A 591 40.06 2.19 -21.95
CA LEU A 591 40.17 3.61 -21.57
C LEU A 591 41.05 3.80 -20.34
N PHE A 592 40.82 3.02 -19.28
CA PHE A 592 41.67 3.00 -18.09
C PHE A 592 43.12 2.66 -18.47
N ALA A 593 43.36 1.60 -19.24
CA ALA A 593 44.70 1.22 -19.66
C ALA A 593 45.42 2.33 -20.47
N THR A 594 44.66 3.14 -21.21
CA THR A 594 45.20 4.29 -21.95
C THR A 594 45.55 5.44 -21.00
N ALA A 595 44.65 5.79 -20.07
CA ALA A 595 44.86 6.81 -19.06
C ALA A 595 46.03 6.47 -18.12
N PHE A 596 46.09 5.21 -17.67
CA PHE A 596 47.16 4.65 -16.84
C PHE A 596 48.53 4.76 -17.49
N GLN A 597 48.65 4.41 -18.78
CA GLN A 597 49.90 4.54 -19.53
C GLN A 597 50.37 5.99 -19.72
N MET A 598 49.44 6.93 -19.70
CA MET A 598 49.72 8.36 -19.84
C MET A 598 49.98 9.06 -18.50
N LEU A 599 49.86 8.35 -17.37
CA LEU A 599 49.82 8.95 -16.03
C LEU A 599 48.80 10.09 -15.97
N ASP A 600 47.65 9.87 -16.62
CA ASP A 600 46.54 10.82 -16.61
C ASP A 600 45.94 10.83 -15.19
N PRO A 601 45.73 12.00 -14.56
CA PRO A 601 45.05 12.07 -13.26
C PRO A 601 43.68 11.41 -13.22
N ALA A 602 43.04 11.16 -14.37
CA ALA A 602 41.82 10.36 -14.43
C ALA A 602 42.03 8.89 -14.02
N ALA A 603 43.26 8.38 -14.05
CA ALA A 603 43.63 7.03 -13.64
C ALA A 603 44.18 6.95 -12.20
N ASP A 604 44.22 8.07 -11.46
CA ASP A 604 44.48 8.13 -10.00
C ASP A 604 43.15 7.86 -9.29
N LEU A 605 42.89 6.58 -9.00
CA LEU A 605 41.62 6.08 -8.48
C LEU A 605 41.57 6.08 -6.95
N ASP A 606 42.71 6.02 -6.25
CA ASP A 606 42.75 6.18 -4.79
C ASP A 606 42.96 7.63 -4.32
N LEU A 607 43.16 8.55 -5.26
CA LEU A 607 43.29 10.00 -5.03
C LEU A 607 44.51 10.36 -4.16
N ASP A 608 45.55 9.53 -4.17
CA ASP A 608 46.77 9.79 -3.43
C ASP A 608 47.71 10.78 -4.15
N GLY A 609 47.39 11.10 -5.41
CA GLY A 609 48.09 12.07 -6.25
C GLY A 609 49.14 11.47 -7.17
N ASP A 610 49.36 10.16 -7.12
CA ASP A 610 50.20 9.39 -8.02
C ASP A 610 49.35 8.42 -8.87
N VAL A 611 49.81 8.05 -10.06
CA VAL A 611 49.18 6.98 -10.88
C VAL A 611 50.10 5.78 -10.87
N ASP A 612 49.77 4.77 -10.08
CA ASP A 612 50.65 3.62 -9.81
C ASP A 612 49.92 2.26 -9.72
N LEU A 613 50.62 1.22 -9.25
CA LEU A 613 50.04 -0.12 -9.22
C LEU A 613 48.84 -0.26 -8.27
N ALA A 614 48.66 0.65 -7.31
CA ALA A 614 47.48 0.72 -6.44
C ALA A 614 46.23 1.04 -7.25
N ASP A 615 46.29 1.98 -8.19
CA ASP A 615 45.17 2.32 -9.07
C ASP A 615 44.83 1.18 -10.03
N LEU A 616 45.85 0.53 -10.60
CA LEU A 616 45.64 -0.63 -11.46
C LEU A 616 44.97 -1.78 -10.67
N PHE A 617 45.38 -1.98 -9.43
CA PHE A 617 44.77 -2.98 -8.56
C PHE A 617 43.31 -2.62 -8.24
N LEU A 618 43.04 -1.36 -7.91
CA LEU A 618 41.68 -0.86 -7.67
C LEU A 618 40.78 -1.01 -8.88
N PHE A 619 41.27 -0.68 -10.08
CA PHE A 619 40.52 -0.85 -11.31
C PHE A 619 40.18 -2.32 -11.57
N LEU A 620 41.17 -3.22 -11.53
CA LEU A 620 40.96 -4.65 -11.81
C LEU A 620 40.05 -5.31 -10.78
N LEU A 621 40.19 -4.96 -9.51
CA LEU A 621 39.33 -5.46 -8.44
C LEU A 621 37.88 -4.97 -8.61
N SER A 622 37.70 -3.68 -8.93
CA SER A 622 36.38 -3.10 -9.17
C SER A 622 35.71 -3.70 -10.41
N PHE A 623 36.50 -4.04 -11.44
CA PHE A 623 36.02 -4.67 -12.67
C PHE A 623 35.57 -6.12 -12.46
N ASP A 624 36.31 -6.91 -11.69
CA ASP A 624 35.94 -8.30 -11.37
C ASP A 624 34.69 -8.38 -10.48
N LEU A 625 34.44 -7.37 -9.65
CA LEU A 625 33.28 -7.28 -8.76
C LEU A 625 32.05 -6.62 -9.40
N GLY A 626 32.19 -5.95 -10.56
CA GLY A 626 31.09 -5.30 -11.28
C GLY A 626 30.58 -4.02 -10.64
N CYS A 627 31.42 -3.35 -9.82
CA CYS A 627 31.07 -2.30 -8.84
C CYS A 627 30.33 -2.84 -7.58
#